data_AF-A0A7W0H8E1-F1
#
_entry.id   AF-A0A7W0H8E1-F1
#
_cell.length_a   1.000
_cell.length_b   1.000
_cell.length_c   1.000
_cell.angle_alpha   90.00
_cell.angle_beta   90.00
_cell.angle_gamma   90.00
#
_symmetry.space_group_name_H-M   'P 1'
#
loop_
_entity.id
_entity.type
_entity.pdbx_description
1 polymer ?
#
loop_
_entity_poly.entity_id
_entity_poly.type
_entity_poly.pdbx_seq_one_letter_code
_entity_poly.pdbx_strand_id
1 'polypeptide(L)'
;MSTVVRPSGPLPTRVYWLRRLVLALVLVTLVALVWWFLVRGDDTDGDTAGAAAQASASGDGSGRRTEANRGQQARSNPEAEERPVPSGDGNDRSQAAEGQSAAPGSTGSGLDAPGEEPLLQPSGDCDPTDVDIAIVVDDTTEGRGMSARLRLTSEAEPACTLAITADALALRVTSGSDTVWTSQECPDSVSSRRVVVRQKPATVYTFDWDGKRSVVNCQSPGEVAGAGGYWLEAALVGAGVERAYFDIT
;
A
#
# COMPACT_ATOMS: atom_id res chain seq x y z
N MET A 1 -19.42 45.17 -9.34
CA MET A 1 -20.14 44.00 -8.79
C MET A 1 -19.16 43.18 -7.96
N SER A 2 -19.16 43.38 -6.64
CA SER A 2 -18.22 42.73 -5.72
C SER A 2 -18.91 41.51 -5.08
N THR A 3 -18.41 40.31 -5.37
CA THR A 3 -18.90 39.07 -4.75
C THR A 3 -18.13 38.81 -3.46
N VAL A 4 -18.78 39.08 -2.33
CA VAL A 4 -18.28 38.72 -0.98
C VAL A 4 -18.46 37.22 -0.78
N VAL A 5 -17.34 36.49 -0.70
CA VAL A 5 -17.28 35.09 -0.28
C VAL A 5 -17.44 35.03 1.25
N ARG A 6 -18.41 34.24 1.73
CA ARG A 6 -18.59 33.97 3.16
C ARG A 6 -17.70 32.80 3.59
N PRO A 7 -17.04 32.85 4.75
CA PRO A 7 -16.27 31.72 5.26
C PRO A 7 -17.21 30.57 5.65
N SER A 8 -16.79 29.34 5.31
CA SER A 8 -17.39 28.09 5.76
C SER A 8 -17.29 28.00 7.29
N GLY A 9 -18.44 27.81 7.95
CA GLY A 9 -18.53 27.62 9.39
C GLY A 9 -17.85 26.33 9.86
N PRO A 10 -17.55 26.21 11.17
CA PRO A 10 -16.90 25.04 11.74
C PRO A 10 -17.77 23.80 11.54
N LEU A 11 -17.16 22.71 11.07
CA LEU A 11 -17.82 21.41 10.92
C LEU A 11 -18.41 20.97 12.28
N PRO A 12 -19.62 20.39 12.30
CA PRO A 12 -20.39 20.27 13.52
C PRO A 12 -19.74 19.28 14.49
N THR A 13 -19.40 19.78 15.69
CA THR A 13 -19.04 19.02 16.91
C THR A 13 -20.04 17.91 17.29
N ARG A 14 -21.20 17.87 16.61
CA ARG A 14 -22.24 16.86 16.76
C ARG A 14 -21.81 15.47 16.32
N VAL A 15 -20.93 15.29 15.32
CA VAL A 15 -20.58 13.94 14.83
C VAL A 15 -19.72 13.17 15.85
N TYR A 16 -18.78 13.86 16.48
CA TYR A 16 -17.98 13.31 17.59
C TYR A 16 -18.86 12.95 18.80
N TRP A 17 -19.78 13.86 19.18
CA TRP A 17 -20.73 13.60 20.24
C TRP A 17 -21.71 12.46 19.91
N LEU A 18 -22.15 12.34 18.64
CA LEU A 18 -23.03 11.24 18.22
C LEU A 18 -22.31 9.89 18.32
N ARG A 19 -21.06 9.80 17.84
CA ARG A 19 -20.26 8.57 17.98
C ARG A 19 -20.04 8.22 19.45
N ARG A 20 -19.75 9.21 20.30
CA ARG A 20 -19.56 9.00 21.75
C ARG A 20 -20.84 8.62 22.49
N LEU A 21 -21.99 9.16 22.10
CA LEU A 21 -23.30 8.82 22.67
C LEU A 21 -23.75 7.42 22.23
N VAL A 22 -23.50 7.05 20.97
CA VAL A 22 -23.75 5.69 20.47
C VAL A 22 -22.89 4.67 21.23
N LEU A 23 -21.60 4.94 21.44
CA LEU A 23 -20.72 4.08 22.25
C LEU A 23 -21.21 3.95 23.70
N ALA A 24 -21.63 5.06 24.32
CA ALA A 24 -22.18 5.03 25.68
C ALA A 24 -23.48 4.21 25.75
N LEU A 25 -24.36 4.32 24.76
CA LEU A 25 -25.61 3.57 24.70
C LEU A 25 -25.36 2.06 24.53
N VAL A 26 -24.42 1.67 23.67
CA VAL A 26 -24.01 0.26 23.49
C VAL A 26 -23.38 -0.31 24.77
N LEU A 27 -22.56 0.47 25.46
CA LEU A 27 -21.98 0.05 26.74
C LEU A 27 -23.08 -0.17 27.79
N VAL A 28 -24.04 0.76 27.89
CA VAL A 28 -25.16 0.65 28.83
C VAL A 28 -26.05 -0.55 28.51
N THR A 29 -26.33 -0.83 27.22
CA THR A 29 -27.12 -2.02 26.85
C THR A 29 -26.38 -3.32 27.17
N LEU A 30 -25.07 -3.40 26.94
CA LEU A 30 -24.28 -4.58 27.32
C LEU A 30 -24.27 -4.80 28.84
N VAL A 31 -24.06 -3.74 29.63
CA VAL A 31 -24.09 -3.83 31.10
C VAL A 31 -25.49 -4.26 31.58
N ALA A 32 -26.55 -3.72 30.98
CA ALA A 32 -27.92 -4.11 31.30
C ALA A 32 -28.22 -5.58 30.93
N LEU A 33 -27.71 -6.07 29.79
CA LEU A 33 -27.87 -7.46 29.37
C LEU A 33 -27.11 -8.43 30.27
N VAL A 34 -25.86 -8.10 30.64
CA VAL A 34 -25.07 -8.90 31.58
C VAL A 34 -25.74 -8.93 32.95
N TRP A 35 -26.22 -7.78 33.43
CA TRP A 35 -26.93 -7.73 34.70
C TRP A 35 -28.26 -8.50 34.65
N TRP A 36 -29.00 -8.41 33.54
CA TRP A 36 -30.22 -9.20 33.33
C TRP A 36 -29.94 -10.70 33.31
N PHE A 37 -28.87 -11.12 32.65
CA PHE A 37 -28.45 -12.52 32.58
C PHE A 37 -27.98 -13.06 33.95
N LEU A 38 -27.35 -12.22 34.78
CA LEU A 38 -26.91 -12.60 36.13
C LEU A 38 -28.05 -12.61 37.16
N VAL A 39 -29.10 -11.79 36.97
CA VAL A 39 -30.25 -11.70 37.89
C VAL A 39 -31.36 -12.68 37.49
N ARG A 40 -31.46 -13.04 36.21
CA ARG A 40 -32.41 -14.05 35.70
C ARG A 40 -31.70 -15.40 35.69
N GLY A 41 -31.74 -16.08 36.83
CA GLY A 41 -31.14 -17.39 37.05
C GLY A 41 -31.38 -18.39 35.92
N ASP A 42 -30.34 -19.20 35.73
CA ASP A 42 -30.19 -20.32 34.81
C ASP A 42 -31.15 -21.47 35.17
N ASP A 43 -32.04 -21.85 34.24
CA ASP A 43 -32.59 -23.20 34.17
C ASP A 43 -32.00 -23.82 32.90
N THR A 44 -30.84 -24.46 33.05
CA THR A 44 -30.27 -25.35 32.04
C THR A 44 -31.04 -26.67 32.06
N ASP A 45 -32.11 -26.75 31.27
CA ASP A 45 -32.68 -28.04 30.89
C ASP A 45 -31.79 -28.70 29.84
N GLY A 46 -31.15 -29.79 30.25
CA GLY A 46 -30.48 -30.70 29.34
C GLY A 46 -31.48 -31.60 28.63
N ASP A 47 -31.30 -31.78 27.33
CA ASP A 47 -31.82 -32.95 26.62
C ASP A 47 -30.78 -33.48 25.61
N THR A 48 -30.25 -34.64 25.96
CA THR A 48 -29.58 -35.59 25.06
C THR A 48 -30.59 -36.36 24.23
N ALA A 49 -30.34 -36.54 22.93
CA ALA A 49 -30.18 -37.84 22.26
C ALA A 49 -30.39 -37.74 20.73
N GLY A 50 -29.56 -38.46 19.98
CA GLY A 50 -29.81 -38.71 18.56
C GLY A 50 -28.60 -39.16 17.74
N ALA A 51 -27.95 -40.25 18.16
CA ALA A 51 -27.01 -40.98 17.31
C ALA A 51 -27.76 -41.71 16.19
N ALA A 52 -27.28 -41.63 14.95
CA ALA A 52 -27.16 -42.77 14.03
C ALA A 52 -26.46 -42.37 12.74
N ALA A 53 -25.36 -43.07 12.47
CA ALA A 53 -24.74 -43.20 11.17
C ALA A 53 -25.69 -43.87 10.17
N GLN A 54 -25.49 -43.61 8.88
CA GLN A 54 -25.67 -44.62 7.86
C GLN A 54 -24.81 -44.35 6.63
N ALA A 55 -24.01 -45.37 6.30
CA ALA A 55 -23.26 -45.54 5.08
C ALA A 55 -24.17 -45.86 3.90
N SER A 56 -23.69 -45.62 2.68
CA SER A 56 -24.14 -46.35 1.50
C SER A 56 -22.97 -46.49 0.53
N ALA A 57 -22.53 -47.74 0.38
CA ALA A 57 -21.66 -48.22 -0.68
C ALA A 57 -22.53 -48.93 -1.72
N SER A 58 -22.27 -48.68 -3.00
CA SER A 58 -22.54 -49.51 -4.21
C SER A 58 -22.18 -48.64 -5.43
N GLY A 59 -21.46 -49.06 -6.46
CA GLY A 59 -21.01 -50.39 -6.84
C GLY A 59 -19.96 -50.34 -7.96
N ASP A 60 -19.51 -51.55 -8.26
CA ASP A 60 -18.46 -52.00 -9.18
C ASP A 60 -18.72 -51.70 -10.66
N GLY A 61 -17.65 -51.64 -11.47
CA GLY A 61 -17.75 -51.31 -12.90
C GLY A 61 -16.41 -51.18 -13.65
N SER A 62 -15.66 -52.27 -13.71
CA SER A 62 -14.62 -52.65 -14.69
C SER A 62 -14.48 -51.80 -15.97
N GLY A 63 -13.24 -51.38 -16.27
CA GLY A 63 -12.88 -50.75 -17.56
C GLY A 63 -11.38 -50.63 -17.82
N ARG A 64 -10.69 -51.78 -17.89
CA ARG A 64 -9.30 -51.92 -18.34
C ARG A 64 -9.10 -51.37 -19.77
N ARG A 65 -8.17 -50.43 -19.96
CA ARG A 65 -7.47 -50.27 -21.25
C ARG A 65 -6.01 -49.90 -21.02
N THR A 66 -5.17 -50.92 -21.19
CA THR A 66 -3.74 -50.87 -21.45
C THR A 66 -3.45 -50.10 -22.73
N GLU A 67 -2.47 -49.19 -22.69
CA GLU A 67 -1.67 -48.89 -23.87
C GLU A 67 -0.23 -48.62 -23.46
N ALA A 68 0.59 -49.63 -23.69
CA ALA A 68 2.04 -49.55 -23.67
C ALA A 68 2.47 -48.90 -24.98
N ASN A 69 3.33 -47.87 -24.93
CA ASN A 69 4.22 -47.61 -26.05
C ASN A 69 5.64 -47.37 -25.54
N ARG A 70 6.51 -48.30 -25.93
CA ARG A 70 7.94 -48.32 -25.74
C ARG A 70 8.56 -48.24 -27.14
N GLY A 71 9.27 -47.14 -27.40
CA GLY A 71 10.35 -47.00 -28.38
C GLY A 71 11.11 -45.72 -28.03
N GLN A 72 12.36 -45.71 -27.54
CA GLN A 72 13.63 -46.04 -28.22
C GLN A 72 13.73 -45.25 -29.54
N GLN A 73 14.64 -44.31 -29.81
CA GLN A 73 16.08 -44.11 -29.55
C GLN A 73 16.39 -42.60 -29.76
N ALA A 74 17.18 -41.90 -28.96
CA ALA A 74 18.63 -41.90 -28.75
C ALA A 74 19.47 -41.13 -29.80
N ARG A 75 20.42 -40.33 -29.26
CA ARG A 75 21.67 -39.76 -29.84
C ARG A 75 21.50 -38.36 -30.48
N SER A 76 22.32 -37.35 -30.22
CA SER A 76 23.67 -37.29 -29.61
C SER A 76 24.06 -35.81 -29.44
N ASN A 77 24.74 -35.44 -28.34
CA ASN A 77 25.58 -34.22 -28.32
C ASN A 77 26.86 -34.53 -27.53
N PRO A 78 28.07 -34.35 -28.09
CA PRO A 78 29.31 -34.57 -27.39
C PRO A 78 29.83 -33.32 -26.68
N GLU A 79 30.70 -33.63 -25.74
CA GLU A 79 31.44 -32.83 -24.76
C GLU A 79 32.74 -32.23 -25.34
N ALA A 80 33.43 -31.45 -24.49
CA ALA A 80 34.84 -30.98 -24.55
C ALA A 80 35.10 -29.67 -25.33
N GLU A 81 35.45 -28.54 -24.68
CA GLU A 81 36.74 -28.11 -24.07
C GLU A 81 37.25 -26.95 -24.97
N GLU A 82 37.78 -25.79 -24.57
CA GLU A 82 39.00 -25.52 -23.78
C GLU A 82 39.22 -23.98 -23.74
N ARG A 83 39.86 -23.45 -22.68
CA ARG A 83 40.37 -22.05 -22.58
C ARG A 83 41.65 -21.88 -23.44
N PRO A 84 42.08 -20.67 -23.86
CA PRO A 84 42.91 -19.82 -22.98
C PRO A 84 42.77 -18.28 -23.18
N VAL A 85 43.34 -17.56 -22.22
CA VAL A 85 43.58 -16.10 -22.13
C VAL A 85 44.62 -15.61 -23.16
N PRO A 86 44.69 -14.29 -23.41
CA PRO A 86 45.93 -13.61 -23.03
C PRO A 86 45.76 -12.20 -22.44
N SER A 87 46.79 -11.83 -21.68
CA SER A 87 47.10 -10.55 -21.04
C SER A 87 47.52 -9.46 -22.02
N GLY A 88 47.35 -8.20 -21.60
CA GLY A 88 47.97 -7.02 -22.21
C GLY A 88 48.25 -5.96 -21.15
N ASP A 89 49.53 -5.85 -20.80
CA ASP A 89 50.16 -4.83 -19.93
C ASP A 89 50.16 -3.42 -20.54
N GLY A 90 50.22 -2.40 -19.67
CA GLY A 90 51.17 -1.30 -19.88
C GLY A 90 50.65 0.14 -19.85
N ASN A 91 50.87 0.80 -18.69
CA ASN A 91 51.37 2.18 -18.50
C ASN A 91 50.53 3.38 -19.02
N ASP A 92 50.58 4.61 -18.51
CA ASP A 92 51.58 5.31 -17.70
C ASP A 92 50.93 6.52 -16.97
N ARG A 93 51.69 7.02 -16.00
CA ARG A 93 51.51 8.10 -15.01
C ARG A 93 50.88 9.43 -15.49
N SER A 94 50.24 10.16 -14.56
CA SER A 94 50.83 11.38 -13.93
C SER A 94 49.82 12.47 -13.49
N GLN A 95 49.99 12.92 -12.24
CA GLN A 95 49.92 14.32 -11.74
C GLN A 95 48.54 15.01 -11.71
N ALA A 96 47.94 15.27 -10.53
CA ALA A 96 48.27 16.30 -9.54
C ALA A 96 48.20 17.74 -10.09
N ALA A 97 47.20 18.52 -9.63
CA ALA A 97 47.36 19.93 -9.29
C ALA A 97 46.13 20.46 -8.54
N GLU A 98 46.36 20.84 -7.29
CA GLU A 98 45.58 21.80 -6.53
C GLU A 98 45.52 23.15 -7.26
N GLY A 99 44.40 23.85 -7.10
CA GLY A 99 44.22 25.21 -7.59
C GLY A 99 43.21 25.96 -6.74
N GLN A 100 43.64 26.40 -5.56
CA GLN A 100 43.00 27.49 -4.82
C GLN A 100 43.25 28.81 -5.57
N SER A 101 42.22 29.62 -5.82
CA SER A 101 42.26 31.05 -5.52
C SER A 101 40.88 31.70 -5.65
N ALA A 102 40.66 32.71 -4.81
CA ALA A 102 39.40 33.33 -4.47
C ALA A 102 38.95 34.47 -5.41
N ALA A 103 37.62 34.67 -5.43
CA ALA A 103 36.78 35.88 -5.56
C ALA A 103 37.20 37.06 -6.48
N PRO A 104 36.21 37.75 -7.07
CA PRO A 104 35.67 38.89 -6.35
C PRO A 104 34.13 38.96 -6.34
N GLY A 105 33.61 39.66 -5.35
CA GLY A 105 32.18 39.87 -5.13
C GLY A 105 31.49 40.57 -6.29
N SER A 106 30.24 40.15 -6.53
CA SER A 106 29.25 40.95 -7.24
C SER A 106 28.09 41.18 -6.29
N THR A 107 28.09 42.37 -5.71
CA THR A 107 26.95 42.97 -5.00
C THR A 107 25.86 43.22 -6.03
N GLY A 108 25.07 42.19 -6.32
CA GLY A 108 23.83 42.32 -7.07
C GLY A 108 22.71 42.60 -6.09
N SER A 109 22.27 43.86 -6.02
CA SER A 109 20.96 44.21 -5.48
C SER A 109 19.89 43.47 -6.28
N GLY A 110 19.46 42.32 -5.75
CA GLY A 110 18.33 41.56 -6.25
C GLY A 110 17.05 42.27 -5.84
N LEU A 111 16.36 42.81 -6.83
CA LEU A 111 14.96 43.22 -6.78
C LEU A 111 14.13 42.13 -6.07
N ASP A 112 13.27 42.55 -5.12
CA ASP A 112 12.25 41.74 -4.45
C ASP A 112 11.64 40.68 -5.39
N ALA A 113 12.13 39.45 -5.28
CA ALA A 113 11.33 38.28 -5.62
C ALA A 113 10.23 38.21 -4.56
N PRO A 114 8.95 37.95 -4.92
CA PRO A 114 7.92 37.68 -3.93
C PRO A 114 8.44 36.62 -2.97
N GLY A 115 8.59 36.97 -1.70
CA GLY A 115 9.14 36.08 -0.69
C GLY A 115 8.28 34.83 -0.61
N GLU A 116 8.83 33.69 -1.02
CA GLU A 116 8.23 32.40 -0.72
C GLU A 116 8.17 32.27 0.80
N GLU A 117 6.96 32.19 1.35
CA GLU A 117 6.79 32.13 2.80
C GLU A 117 7.58 30.93 3.36
N PRO A 118 8.43 31.14 4.39
CA PRO A 118 9.23 30.06 4.94
C PRO A 118 8.35 28.93 5.45
N LEU A 119 8.53 27.72 4.92
CA LEU A 119 7.79 26.55 5.36
C LEU A 119 8.16 26.20 6.82
N LEU A 120 7.15 25.90 7.63
CA LEU A 120 7.35 25.53 9.05
C LEU A 120 8.29 24.34 9.21
N GLN A 121 9.17 24.37 10.21
CA GLN A 121 10.02 23.23 10.55
C GLN A 121 9.18 22.14 11.27
N PRO A 122 9.43 20.84 11.06
CA PRO A 122 8.69 19.79 11.77
C PRO A 122 9.01 19.79 13.27
N SER A 123 7.98 19.58 14.10
CA SER A 123 8.08 19.53 15.57
C SER A 123 8.51 18.18 16.14
N GLY A 124 8.44 17.11 15.33
CA GLY A 124 8.76 15.75 15.75
C GLY A 124 8.36 14.72 14.70
N ASP A 125 8.11 13.49 15.15
CA ASP A 125 7.52 12.42 14.35
C ASP A 125 6.00 12.50 14.37
N CYS A 126 5.35 12.24 13.22
CA CYS A 126 3.90 12.17 13.13
C CYS A 126 3.37 10.90 13.83
N ASP A 127 2.25 11.02 14.54
CA ASP A 127 1.41 9.85 14.84
C ASP A 127 0.67 9.45 13.54
N PRO A 128 0.79 8.20 13.07
CA PRO A 128 0.06 7.73 11.89
C PRO A 128 -1.45 7.95 11.96
N THR A 129 -2.07 7.93 13.16
CA THR A 129 -3.52 8.13 13.30
C THR A 129 -3.97 9.56 13.07
N ASP A 130 -3.04 10.51 13.13
CA ASP A 130 -3.27 11.95 12.93
C ASP A 130 -2.85 12.40 11.51
N VAL A 131 -2.62 11.45 10.59
CA VAL A 131 -2.28 11.71 9.19
C VAL A 131 -3.41 11.22 8.27
N ASP A 132 -4.10 12.17 7.64
CA ASP A 132 -5.06 11.89 6.60
C ASP A 132 -4.38 11.56 5.27
N ILE A 133 -4.94 10.60 4.53
CA ILE A 133 -4.50 10.21 3.19
C ILE A 133 -5.62 10.48 2.19
N ALA A 134 -5.42 11.41 1.26
CA ALA A 134 -6.28 11.52 0.08
C ALA A 134 -5.60 10.89 -1.15
N ILE A 135 -6.23 9.89 -1.74
CA ILE A 135 -5.70 9.18 -2.92
C ILE A 135 -6.20 9.88 -4.19
N VAL A 136 -5.27 10.25 -5.06
CA VAL A 136 -5.57 10.75 -6.41
C VAL A 136 -4.97 9.78 -7.41
N VAL A 137 -5.84 9.17 -8.20
CA VAL A 137 -5.50 8.20 -9.24
C VAL A 137 -6.30 8.57 -10.49
N ASP A 138 -5.68 8.39 -11.65
CA ASP A 138 -6.30 8.56 -12.96
C ASP A 138 -6.53 7.17 -13.59
N ASP A 139 -7.49 7.06 -14.51
CA ASP A 139 -7.71 5.85 -15.29
C ASP A 139 -6.48 5.49 -16.13
N THR A 140 -6.31 4.20 -16.43
CA THR A 140 -5.17 3.71 -17.21
C THR A 140 -5.57 2.72 -18.30
N THR A 141 -4.63 2.35 -19.14
CA THR A 141 -4.79 1.35 -20.19
C THR A 141 -4.20 0.01 -19.75
N GLU A 142 -4.79 -1.09 -20.18
CA GLU A 142 -4.29 -2.44 -19.90
C GLU A 142 -2.77 -2.56 -20.20
N GLY A 143 -2.03 -3.14 -19.24
CA GLY A 143 -0.59 -3.35 -19.34
C GLY A 143 0.30 -2.10 -19.17
N ARG A 144 -0.27 -0.91 -18.94
CA ARG A 144 0.51 0.33 -18.72
C ARG A 144 0.87 0.59 -17.26
N GLY A 145 0.14 0.02 -16.32
CA GLY A 145 0.24 0.38 -14.91
C GLY A 145 -0.30 1.79 -14.63
N MET A 146 -0.05 2.31 -13.43
CA MET A 146 -0.53 3.63 -13.02
C MET A 146 0.37 4.26 -11.95
N SER A 147 0.27 5.58 -11.84
CA SER A 147 0.91 6.38 -10.79
C SER A 147 -0.16 7.03 -9.93
N ALA A 148 -0.28 6.61 -8.67
CA ALA A 148 -1.17 7.22 -7.70
C ALA A 148 -0.43 8.26 -6.86
N ARG A 149 -1.09 9.39 -6.59
CA ARG A 149 -0.61 10.43 -5.68
C ARG A 149 -1.37 10.33 -4.37
N LEU A 150 -0.67 9.92 -3.32
CA LEU A 150 -1.16 9.95 -1.94
C LEU A 150 -0.85 11.33 -1.35
N ARG A 151 -1.88 12.11 -1.05
CA ARG A 151 -1.76 13.42 -0.41
C ARG A 151 -1.90 13.24 1.10
N LEU A 152 -0.77 13.38 1.79
CA LEU A 152 -0.64 13.24 3.24
C LEU A 152 -0.83 14.60 3.90
N THR A 153 -1.75 14.67 4.85
CA THR A 153 -2.05 15.89 5.61
C THR A 153 -2.02 15.58 7.11
N SER A 154 -1.31 16.38 7.90
CA SER A 154 -1.35 16.23 9.35
C SER A 154 -2.57 16.96 9.91
N GLU A 155 -3.29 16.33 10.83
CA GLU A 155 -4.42 16.93 11.54
C GLU A 155 -4.01 17.53 12.90
N ALA A 156 -3.03 16.93 13.57
CA ALA A 156 -2.62 17.33 14.92
C ALA A 156 -1.61 18.49 14.95
N GLU A 157 -0.63 18.50 14.04
CA GLU A 157 0.49 19.43 14.08
C GLU A 157 0.67 20.21 12.77
N PRO A 158 1.20 21.45 12.79
CA PRO A 158 1.42 22.20 11.55
C PRO A 158 2.38 21.50 10.58
N ALA A 159 3.42 20.85 11.12
CA ALA A 159 4.37 20.03 10.38
C ALA A 159 5.00 18.97 11.30
N CYS A 160 5.10 17.74 10.82
CA CYS A 160 5.74 16.61 11.51
C CYS A 160 6.47 15.73 10.49
N THR A 161 7.27 14.79 10.96
CA THR A 161 8.07 13.88 10.13
C THR A 161 7.45 12.50 10.11
N LEU A 162 7.23 11.94 8.92
CA LEU A 162 6.70 10.57 8.78
C LEU A 162 7.71 9.71 8.02
N ALA A 163 8.05 8.54 8.58
CA ALA A 163 8.78 7.51 7.86
C ALA A 163 7.79 6.65 7.06
N ILE A 164 7.91 6.69 5.74
CA ILE A 164 7.17 5.79 4.85
C ILE A 164 8.10 4.62 4.56
N THR A 165 7.69 3.43 4.96
CA THR A 165 8.38 2.16 4.73
C THR A 165 7.36 1.07 4.37
N ALA A 166 7.84 -0.07 3.88
CA ALA A 166 6.97 -1.22 3.56
C ALA A 166 6.16 -1.72 4.77
N ASP A 167 6.70 -1.55 5.98
CA ASP A 167 6.01 -1.94 7.22
C ASP A 167 5.04 -0.86 7.75
N ALA A 168 5.19 0.40 7.31
CA ALA A 168 4.39 1.52 7.81
C ALA A 168 3.24 1.92 6.88
N LEU A 169 3.38 1.71 5.57
CA LEU A 169 2.38 2.02 4.55
C LEU A 169 1.96 0.74 3.81
N ALA A 170 0.71 0.35 3.98
CA ALA A 170 0.09 -0.74 3.24
C ALA A 170 -0.67 -0.19 2.03
N LEU A 171 -0.45 -0.81 0.87
CA LEU A 171 -1.15 -0.52 -0.38
C LEU A 171 -1.74 -1.81 -0.95
N ARG A 172 -2.94 -1.72 -1.51
CA ARG A 172 -3.63 -2.85 -2.14
C ARG A 172 -4.45 -2.39 -3.33
N VAL A 173 -4.40 -3.16 -4.41
CA VAL A 173 -5.28 -3.01 -5.58
C VAL A 173 -6.23 -4.20 -5.60
N THR A 174 -7.53 -3.92 -5.72
CA THR A 174 -8.58 -4.95 -5.76
C THR A 174 -9.51 -4.76 -6.94
N SER A 175 -10.15 -5.85 -7.37
CA SER A 175 -11.29 -5.82 -8.30
C SER A 175 -12.40 -6.73 -7.73
N GLY A 176 -13.52 -6.13 -7.33
CA GLY A 176 -14.55 -6.86 -6.58
C GLY A 176 -14.00 -7.42 -5.27
N SER A 177 -14.04 -8.76 -5.10
CA SER A 177 -13.45 -9.46 -3.95
C SER A 177 -12.01 -9.94 -4.18
N ASP A 178 -11.49 -9.76 -5.39
CA ASP A 178 -10.17 -10.26 -5.78
C ASP A 178 -9.08 -9.27 -5.39
N THR A 179 -8.02 -9.76 -4.73
CA THR A 179 -6.81 -8.98 -4.48
C THR A 179 -5.88 -9.16 -5.67
N VAL A 180 -5.78 -8.10 -6.46
CA VAL A 180 -5.01 -8.08 -7.70
C VAL A 180 -3.54 -7.89 -7.36
N TRP A 181 -3.24 -6.91 -6.50
CA TRP A 181 -1.87 -6.60 -6.10
C TRP A 181 -1.81 -6.11 -4.64
N THR A 182 -0.74 -6.41 -3.91
CA THR A 182 -0.50 -5.85 -2.56
C THR A 182 0.98 -5.57 -2.27
N SER A 183 1.24 -4.48 -1.53
CA SER A 183 2.58 -4.14 -1.05
C SER A 183 3.14 -5.14 -0.04
N GLN A 184 2.31 -5.97 0.59
CA GLN A 184 2.80 -7.02 1.51
C GLN A 184 3.51 -8.14 0.74
N GLU A 185 3.06 -8.44 -0.47
CA GLU A 185 3.74 -9.39 -1.36
C GLU A 185 4.88 -8.73 -2.12
N CYS A 186 4.81 -7.41 -2.32
CA CYS A 186 5.79 -6.63 -3.09
C CYS A 186 6.28 -5.41 -2.29
N PRO A 187 7.07 -5.62 -1.21
CA PRO A 187 7.50 -4.55 -0.31
C PRO A 187 8.38 -3.50 -1.01
N ASP A 188 9.16 -3.90 -2.01
CA ASP A 188 10.06 -3.02 -2.76
C ASP A 188 9.30 -1.98 -3.62
N SER A 189 8.01 -2.19 -3.87
CA SER A 189 7.16 -1.19 -4.53
C SER A 189 6.82 0.01 -3.64
N VAL A 190 7.06 -0.08 -2.33
CA VAL A 190 6.95 1.04 -1.40
C VAL A 190 8.30 1.75 -1.32
N SER A 191 8.42 2.89 -2.00
CA SER A 191 9.62 3.73 -1.96
C SER A 191 9.87 4.28 -0.55
N SER A 192 10.79 3.63 0.16
CA SER A 192 11.09 3.96 1.55
C SER A 192 11.75 5.33 1.65
N ARG A 193 11.13 6.25 2.38
CA ARG A 193 11.64 7.62 2.56
C ARG A 193 11.01 8.32 3.77
N ARG A 194 11.73 9.30 4.29
CA ARG A 194 11.23 10.21 5.31
C ARG A 194 10.66 11.45 4.64
N VAL A 195 9.42 11.80 4.98
CA VAL A 195 8.73 12.99 4.45
C VAL A 195 8.33 13.92 5.59
N VAL A 196 8.22 15.21 5.30
CA VAL A 196 7.65 16.19 6.24
C VAL A 196 6.19 16.39 5.88
N VAL A 197 5.29 15.83 6.68
CA VAL A 197 3.84 15.98 6.51
C VAL A 197 3.41 17.32 7.10
N ARG A 198 2.53 18.03 6.42
CA ARG A 198 2.08 19.38 6.79
C ARG A 198 0.56 19.44 6.80
N GLN A 199 -0.01 20.38 7.55
CA GLN A 199 -1.43 20.71 7.43
C GLN A 199 -1.73 21.27 6.04
N LYS A 200 -0.90 22.21 5.56
CA LYS A 200 -1.03 22.83 4.23
C LYS A 200 0.34 23.30 3.71
N PRO A 201 0.62 23.15 2.40
CA PRO A 201 -0.07 22.25 1.48
C PRO A 201 0.18 20.78 1.87
N ALA A 202 -0.70 19.88 1.41
CA ALA A 202 -0.52 18.45 1.62
C ALA A 202 0.79 17.96 0.99
N THR A 203 1.44 17.01 1.66
CA THR A 203 2.66 16.37 1.18
C THR A 203 2.31 15.26 0.21
N VAL A 204 2.97 15.19 -0.95
CA VAL A 204 2.64 14.20 -1.97
C VAL A 204 3.63 13.05 -1.94
N TYR A 205 3.10 11.85 -1.75
CA TYR A 205 3.80 10.59 -1.96
C TYR A 205 3.27 9.92 -3.22
N THR A 206 4.17 9.60 -4.16
CA THR A 206 3.79 8.91 -5.38
C THR A 206 4.03 7.42 -5.20
N PHE A 207 3.04 6.63 -5.58
CA PHE A 207 3.11 5.18 -5.67
C PHE A 207 2.91 4.78 -7.13
N ASP A 208 3.79 3.91 -7.63
CA ASP A 208 3.73 3.38 -8.98
C ASP A 208 3.39 1.89 -8.94
N TRP A 209 2.34 1.50 -9.65
CA TRP A 209 1.96 0.12 -9.85
C TRP A 209 2.12 -0.23 -11.33
N ASP A 210 2.74 -1.37 -11.63
CA ASP A 210 3.07 -1.76 -13.01
C ASP A 210 1.88 -2.38 -13.79
N GLY A 211 0.70 -2.43 -13.16
CA GLY A 211 -0.51 -2.99 -13.77
C GLY A 211 -0.54 -4.52 -13.78
N LYS A 212 0.37 -5.17 -13.03
CA LYS A 212 0.41 -6.63 -12.92
C LYS A 212 0.00 -7.09 -11.54
N ARG A 213 -0.51 -8.31 -11.48
CA ARG A 213 -0.83 -8.96 -10.23
C ARG A 213 0.43 -9.15 -9.38
N SER A 214 0.29 -9.05 -8.07
CA SER A 214 1.40 -9.45 -7.20
C SER A 214 1.54 -10.98 -7.19
N VAL A 215 2.77 -11.42 -7.03
CA VAL A 215 3.14 -12.80 -6.72
C VAL A 215 4.03 -12.76 -5.49
N VAL A 216 4.26 -13.90 -4.85
CA VAL A 216 5.10 -13.99 -3.65
C VAL A 216 6.44 -13.29 -3.89
N ASN A 217 6.73 -12.27 -3.06
CA ASN A 217 7.93 -11.44 -3.10
C ASN A 217 8.21 -10.75 -4.46
N CYS A 218 7.22 -10.63 -5.35
CA CYS A 218 7.38 -10.06 -6.68
C CYS A 218 8.57 -10.65 -7.50
N GLN A 219 8.96 -11.91 -7.25
CA GLN A 219 10.15 -12.53 -7.85
C GLN A 219 10.01 -12.84 -9.34
N SER A 220 8.80 -12.82 -9.86
CA SER A 220 8.49 -12.98 -11.29
C SER A 220 7.38 -12.01 -11.69
N PRO A 221 7.24 -11.69 -12.99
CA PRO A 221 6.09 -10.94 -13.46
C PRO A 221 4.80 -11.70 -13.16
N GLY A 222 3.83 -11.02 -12.56
CA GLY A 222 2.46 -11.52 -12.46
C GLY A 222 1.69 -11.36 -13.76
N GLU A 223 0.47 -11.89 -13.77
CA GLU A 223 -0.48 -11.68 -14.86
C GLU A 223 -0.85 -10.20 -14.99
N VAL A 224 -1.05 -9.72 -16.21
CA VAL A 224 -1.52 -8.35 -16.46
C VAL A 224 -2.96 -8.22 -15.96
N ALA A 225 -3.26 -7.16 -15.22
CA ALA A 225 -4.62 -6.84 -14.84
C ALA A 225 -5.42 -6.38 -16.08
N GLY A 226 -6.48 -7.12 -16.41
CA GLY A 226 -7.31 -6.85 -17.59
C GLY A 226 -8.19 -5.60 -17.45
N ALA A 227 -8.84 -5.20 -18.53
CA ALA A 227 -9.82 -4.12 -18.50
C ALA A 227 -10.94 -4.35 -17.45
N GLY A 228 -11.32 -3.29 -16.74
CA GLY A 228 -12.34 -3.33 -15.69
C GLY A 228 -12.19 -2.26 -14.63
N GLY A 229 -13.05 -2.32 -13.61
CA GLY A 229 -13.04 -1.40 -12.47
C GLY A 229 -12.19 -1.93 -11.31
N TYR A 230 -11.40 -1.03 -10.71
CA TYR A 230 -10.46 -1.36 -9.64
C TYR A 230 -10.55 -0.35 -8.49
N TRP A 231 -10.12 -0.77 -7.31
CA TRP A 231 -9.92 0.08 -6.14
C TRP A 231 -8.47 0.05 -5.70
N LEU A 232 -7.86 1.23 -5.55
CA LEU A 232 -6.62 1.40 -4.81
C LEU A 232 -6.94 1.76 -3.36
N GLU A 233 -6.42 0.97 -2.44
CA GLU A 233 -6.54 1.15 -1.00
C GLU A 233 -5.17 1.50 -0.41
N ALA A 234 -5.15 2.49 0.48
CA ALA A 234 -3.95 2.92 1.20
C ALA A 234 -4.24 3.02 2.70
N ALA A 235 -3.31 2.55 3.53
CA ALA A 235 -3.42 2.66 4.97
C ALA A 235 -2.04 2.82 5.61
N LEU A 236 -1.92 3.78 6.52
CA LEU A 236 -0.80 3.82 7.45
C LEU A 236 -1.11 2.88 8.63
N VAL A 237 -0.08 2.23 9.17
CA VAL A 237 -0.27 1.34 10.33
C VAL A 237 -0.87 2.10 11.51
N GLY A 238 -2.00 1.62 12.01
CA GLY A 238 -2.77 2.25 13.09
C GLY A 238 -3.86 3.21 12.62
N ALA A 239 -3.81 3.67 11.36
CA ALA A 239 -4.78 4.59 10.78
C ALA A 239 -5.94 3.87 10.07
N GLY A 240 -6.92 4.65 9.62
CA GLY A 240 -7.99 4.18 8.74
C GLY A 240 -7.50 3.78 7.35
N VAL A 241 -8.32 3.00 6.63
CA VAL A 241 -8.07 2.66 5.22
C VAL A 241 -8.80 3.67 4.35
N GLU A 242 -8.08 4.29 3.44
CA GLU A 242 -8.62 5.18 2.43
C GLU A 242 -8.62 4.47 1.07
N ARG A 243 -9.59 4.79 0.22
CA ARG A 243 -9.74 4.12 -1.09
C ARG A 243 -10.15 5.05 -2.20
N ALA A 244 -9.65 4.79 -3.40
CA ALA A 244 -10.06 5.45 -4.63
C ALA A 244 -10.33 4.45 -5.76
N TYR A 245 -11.34 4.77 -6.57
CA TYR A 245 -11.73 3.99 -7.74
C TYR A 245 -10.95 4.46 -8.97
N PHE A 246 -10.65 3.56 -9.89
CA PHE A 246 -10.15 3.86 -11.23
C PHE A 246 -10.52 2.75 -12.20
N ASP A 247 -10.57 3.08 -13.49
CA ASP A 247 -10.79 2.12 -14.56
C ASP A 247 -9.47 1.75 -15.25
N ILE A 248 -9.39 0.48 -15.69
CA ILE A 248 -8.44 0.01 -16.70
C ILE A 248 -9.22 -0.20 -17.99
N THR A 249 -8.83 0.47 -19.07
CA THR A 249 -9.49 0.41 -20.39
C THR A 249 -8.66 -0.29 -21.45
#